data_AF-A0A1Y2U3Z2-F1
#
_entry.id   AF-A0A1Y2U3Z2-F1
#
_cell.length_a   1.000
_cell.length_b   1.000
_cell.length_c   1.000
_cell.angle_alpha   90.00
_cell.angle_beta   90.00
_cell.angle_gamma   90.00
#
_symmetry.space_group_name_H-M   'P 1'
#
loop_
_entity.id
_entity.type
_entity.pdbx_description
1 polymer ?
#
loop_
_entity_poly.entity_id
_entity_poly.type
_entity_poly.pdbx_seq_one_letter_code
_entity_poly.pdbx_strand_id
1 'polypeptide(L)'
;MQFTKLAIIAFLSGVGMAAPSEGGLVKRARESVHLVDCVTYQAADYYADDSKDNVFPGNNNECVTVGFHEGSSASCRFGTGVTFSWALSSGARSSPNGLKVGTGNNGFHNFNCFRDDNHVLYTDGNGHTCSSIYVCFDSFI
;
A
#
# COMPACT_ATOMS: atom_id res chain seq x y z
N MET A 1 -72.43 -32.53 -26.57
CA MET A 1 -71.35 -33.53 -26.47
C MET A 1 -70.17 -33.01 -27.30
N GLN A 2 -69.13 -32.47 -26.65
CA GLN A 2 -67.79 -33.09 -26.52
C GLN A 2 -66.99 -33.00 -27.86
N PHE A 3 -65.78 -32.45 -28.02
CA PHE A 3 -64.61 -32.26 -27.15
C PHE A 3 -63.67 -31.11 -27.64
N THR A 4 -63.10 -30.39 -26.68
CA THR A 4 -61.72 -29.90 -26.50
C THR A 4 -60.71 -29.94 -27.67
N LYS A 5 -60.03 -28.80 -27.93
CA LYS A 5 -58.54 -28.73 -28.04
C LYS A 5 -58.00 -27.37 -27.55
N LEU A 6 -57.15 -27.45 -26.53
CA LEU A 6 -56.24 -26.42 -26.03
C LEU A 6 -55.22 -26.01 -27.10
N ALA A 7 -54.83 -24.74 -27.11
CA ALA A 7 -53.45 -24.34 -27.38
C ALA A 7 -53.12 -23.08 -26.55
N ILE A 8 -52.29 -23.29 -25.54
CA ILE A 8 -51.70 -22.28 -24.66
C ILE A 8 -50.52 -21.65 -25.43
N ILE A 9 -50.45 -20.33 -25.52
CA ILE A 9 -49.22 -19.61 -25.86
C ILE A 9 -48.94 -18.67 -24.69
N ALA A 10 -48.06 -19.12 -23.81
CA ALA A 10 -47.54 -18.32 -22.71
C ALA A 10 -46.52 -17.31 -23.29
N PHE A 11 -46.83 -16.02 -23.23
CA PHE A 11 -45.83 -14.98 -23.34
C PHE A 11 -45.04 -14.95 -22.03
N LEU A 12 -43.88 -15.62 -21.99
CA LEU A 12 -42.86 -15.34 -20.99
C LEU A 12 -42.20 -14.01 -21.38
N SER A 13 -42.66 -12.92 -20.79
CA SER A 13 -41.89 -11.69 -20.68
C SER A 13 -40.62 -12.01 -19.88
N GLY A 14 -39.53 -12.22 -20.62
CA GLY A 14 -38.20 -12.30 -20.05
C GLY A 14 -37.91 -11.00 -19.30
N VAL A 15 -38.06 -11.02 -17.99
CA VAL A 15 -37.39 -10.08 -17.11
C VAL A 15 -35.91 -10.36 -17.28
N GLY A 16 -35.23 -9.52 -18.08
CA GLY A 16 -33.78 -9.47 -18.07
C GLY A 16 -33.37 -9.06 -16.67
N MET A 17 -33.07 -10.04 -15.83
CA MET A 17 -32.34 -9.79 -14.61
C MET A 17 -30.97 -9.30 -15.06
N ALA A 18 -30.73 -7.99 -14.95
CA ALA A 18 -29.40 -7.45 -14.99
C ALA A 18 -28.60 -8.24 -13.96
N ALA A 19 -27.68 -9.08 -14.44
CA ALA A 19 -26.71 -9.72 -13.56
C ALA A 19 -26.05 -8.58 -12.77
N PRO A 20 -25.94 -8.69 -11.44
CA PRO A 20 -25.07 -7.78 -10.70
C PRO A 20 -23.69 -7.96 -11.32
N SER A 21 -23.17 -6.90 -11.96
CA SER A 21 -21.77 -6.88 -12.30
C SER A 21 -21.04 -7.06 -10.99
N GLU A 22 -20.27 -8.14 -10.84
CA GLU A 22 -19.34 -8.30 -9.73
C GLU A 22 -18.29 -7.19 -9.84
N GLY A 23 -18.64 -6.01 -9.33
CA GLY A 23 -17.69 -5.01 -8.92
C GLY A 23 -17.00 -5.59 -7.70
N GLY A 24 -16.00 -6.44 -7.93
CA GLY A 24 -15.10 -6.89 -6.88
C GLY A 24 -14.62 -5.66 -6.10
N LEU A 25 -14.48 -5.80 -4.79
CA LEU A 25 -13.89 -4.75 -3.96
C LEU A 25 -12.45 -4.53 -4.44
N VAL A 26 -12.24 -3.51 -5.28
CA VAL A 26 -10.91 -3.09 -5.70
C VAL A 26 -10.29 -2.37 -4.51
N LYS A 27 -9.26 -2.96 -3.90
CA LYS A 27 -8.35 -2.22 -3.02
C LYS A 27 -7.80 -1.06 -3.85
N ARG A 28 -8.22 0.17 -3.56
CA ARG A 28 -7.62 1.33 -4.20
C ARG A 28 -6.15 1.33 -3.81
N ALA A 29 -5.28 1.26 -4.82
CA ALA A 29 -3.88 1.57 -4.67
C ALA A 29 -3.74 2.87 -3.88
N ARG A 30 -2.93 2.85 -2.84
CA ARG A 30 -2.65 4.01 -1.99
C ARG A 30 -1.21 4.43 -2.18
N GLU A 31 -0.95 5.72 -2.07
CA GLU A 31 0.41 6.22 -1.99
C GLU A 31 1.04 5.72 -0.67
N SER A 32 2.29 5.26 -0.74
CA SER A 32 3.03 4.75 0.41
C SER A 32 4.49 5.19 0.42
N VAL A 33 5.04 5.25 1.62
CA VAL A 33 6.49 5.28 1.85
C VAL A 33 6.84 4.11 2.78
N HIS A 34 7.69 3.20 2.31
CA HIS A 34 8.23 2.11 3.11
C HIS A 34 9.56 2.53 3.72
N LEU A 35 9.74 2.32 5.02
CA LEU A 35 11.02 2.43 5.68
C LEU A 35 11.64 1.03 5.70
N VAL A 36 12.64 0.84 4.83
CA VAL A 36 13.20 -0.47 4.50
C VAL A 36 14.57 -0.67 5.12
N ASP A 37 14.82 -1.89 5.57
CA ASP A 37 16.09 -2.37 6.08
C ASP A 37 16.69 -3.30 5.03
N CYS A 38 17.64 -2.77 4.28
CA CYS A 38 18.43 -3.53 3.33
C CYS A 38 19.66 -4.09 4.05
N VAL A 39 20.15 -5.24 3.63
CA VAL A 39 21.28 -5.95 4.29
C VAL A 39 22.47 -5.02 4.64
N THR A 40 22.73 -4.00 3.82
CA THR A 40 23.86 -3.08 3.96
C THR A 40 23.49 -1.62 4.31
N TYR A 41 22.21 -1.23 4.22
CA TYR A 41 21.76 0.14 4.41
C TYR A 41 20.27 0.22 4.78
N GLN A 42 19.81 1.40 5.19
CA GLN A 42 18.38 1.65 5.41
C GLN A 42 17.91 2.74 4.46
N ALA A 43 16.65 2.67 4.01
CA ALA A 43 16.10 3.65 3.09
C ALA A 43 14.63 3.95 3.37
N ALA A 44 14.18 5.08 2.82
CA ALA A 44 12.78 5.41 2.63
C ALA A 44 12.46 5.26 1.14
N ASP A 45 11.48 4.41 0.83
CA ASP A 45 11.09 4.03 -0.53
C ASP A 45 9.68 4.50 -0.82
N TYR A 46 9.55 5.37 -1.81
CA TYR A 46 8.28 5.96 -2.22
C TYR A 46 7.60 5.16 -3.34
N TYR A 47 6.32 4.86 -3.14
CA TYR A 47 5.46 4.28 -4.16
C TYR A 47 4.18 5.11 -4.30
N ALA A 48 3.92 5.60 -5.51
CA ALA A 48 2.63 6.22 -5.83
C ALA A 48 1.47 5.21 -5.79
N ASP A 49 1.79 3.91 -5.84
CA ASP A 49 0.87 2.79 -5.86
C ASP A 49 1.48 1.62 -5.06
N ASP A 50 1.06 1.50 -3.80
CA ASP A 50 1.44 0.44 -2.84
C ASP A 50 1.21 -0.99 -3.37
N SER A 51 0.37 -1.20 -4.40
CA SER A 51 0.23 -2.54 -5.00
C SER A 51 1.42 -2.96 -5.86
N LYS A 52 2.40 -2.07 -6.05
CA LYS A 52 3.63 -2.25 -6.82
C LYS A 52 4.87 -2.02 -5.95
N ASP A 53 4.74 -2.22 -4.66
CA ASP A 53 5.81 -2.12 -3.66
C ASP A 53 6.86 -3.25 -3.78
N ASN A 54 6.54 -4.31 -4.53
CA ASN A 54 7.37 -5.49 -4.74
C ASN A 54 8.50 -5.35 -5.78
N VAL A 55 8.82 -4.12 -6.17
CA VAL A 55 9.91 -3.82 -7.12
C VAL A 55 10.70 -2.62 -6.61
N PHE A 56 12.00 -2.57 -6.94
CA PHE A 56 12.82 -1.41 -6.60
C PHE A 56 12.18 -0.10 -7.13
N PRO A 57 12.00 0.94 -6.28
CA PRO A 57 11.22 2.13 -6.65
C PRO A 57 11.94 3.06 -7.64
N GLY A 58 13.24 2.80 -7.87
CA GLY A 58 14.11 3.64 -8.68
C GLY A 58 14.81 4.72 -7.85
N ASN A 59 16.00 5.14 -8.29
CA ASN A 59 16.88 6.04 -7.53
C ASN A 59 16.24 7.40 -7.14
N ASN A 60 15.25 7.87 -7.91
CA ASN A 60 14.55 9.12 -7.61
C ASN A 60 13.49 8.98 -6.52
N ASN A 61 13.07 7.75 -6.22
CA ASN A 61 12.04 7.41 -5.24
C ASN A 61 12.61 6.61 -4.05
N GLU A 62 13.92 6.39 -4.02
CA GLU A 62 14.64 5.87 -2.86
C GLU A 62 15.40 7.02 -2.19
N CYS A 63 15.47 6.99 -0.87
CA CYS A 63 16.38 7.83 -0.11
C CYS A 63 17.05 7.04 1.00
N VAL A 64 18.37 6.88 0.92
CA VAL A 64 19.17 6.17 1.93
C VAL A 64 19.29 7.03 3.20
N THR A 65 18.99 6.43 4.36
CA THR A 65 18.99 7.06 5.68
C THR A 65 19.95 6.35 6.66
N VAL A 66 20.35 7.05 7.71
CA VAL A 66 21.28 6.56 8.77
C VAL A 66 20.54 6.04 10.00
N GLY A 67 19.36 5.46 9.83
CA GLY A 67 18.48 5.07 10.92
C GLY A 67 17.03 5.48 10.69
N PHE A 68 16.11 4.76 11.34
CA PHE A 68 14.71 5.18 11.45
C PHE A 68 14.44 6.09 12.65
N HIS A 69 15.34 6.10 13.65
CA HIS A 69 15.32 6.97 14.83
C HIS A 69 14.02 6.94 15.65
N GLU A 70 13.62 5.74 16.09
CA GLU A 70 12.46 5.56 16.98
C GLU A 70 12.51 6.43 18.24
N GLY A 71 11.38 7.03 18.61
CA GLY A 71 11.26 7.97 19.72
C GLY A 71 11.68 9.41 19.35
N SER A 72 12.05 9.67 18.10
CA SER A 72 12.40 10.99 17.60
C SER A 72 11.93 11.19 16.15
N SER A 73 12.09 12.41 15.65
CA SER A 73 11.83 12.73 14.24
C SER A 73 13.07 12.53 13.39
N ALA A 74 12.89 12.01 12.19
CA ALA A 74 13.92 11.89 11.17
C ALA A 74 13.38 12.28 9.79
N SER A 75 14.27 12.47 8.82
CA SER A 75 13.90 12.86 7.47
C SER A 75 14.92 12.39 6.44
N CYS A 76 14.45 12.16 5.22
CA CYS A 76 15.28 11.80 4.09
C CYS A 76 14.85 12.58 2.85
N ARG A 77 15.81 13.07 2.06
CA ARG A 77 15.56 13.83 0.82
C ARG A 77 15.78 12.95 -0.42
N PHE A 78 14.73 12.72 -1.17
CA PHE A 78 14.75 11.97 -2.43
C PHE A 78 15.54 12.70 -3.52
N GLY A 79 15.96 11.96 -4.54
CA GLY A 79 16.62 12.51 -5.74
C GLY A 79 15.78 13.54 -6.50
N THR A 80 14.44 13.48 -6.37
CA THR A 80 13.51 14.50 -6.91
C THR A 80 13.59 15.85 -6.19
N GLY A 81 14.23 15.90 -5.01
CA GLY A 81 14.32 17.08 -4.17
C GLY A 81 13.25 17.18 -3.09
N VAL A 82 12.23 16.31 -3.10
CA VAL A 82 11.21 16.18 -2.05
C VAL A 82 11.84 15.58 -0.79
N THR A 83 11.47 16.11 0.39
CA THR A 83 11.91 15.56 1.68
C THR A 83 10.73 14.89 2.36
N PHE A 84 10.88 13.61 2.67
CA PHE A 84 9.95 12.92 3.56
C PHE A 84 10.50 12.94 4.99
N SER A 85 9.67 13.39 5.92
CA SER A 85 9.96 13.43 7.35
C SER A 85 9.01 12.49 8.07
N TRP A 86 9.48 11.79 9.09
CA TRP A 86 8.68 10.88 9.90
C TRP A 86 9.02 11.02 11.39
N ALA A 87 8.08 10.57 12.23
CA ALA A 87 8.26 10.41 13.65
C ALA A 87 7.64 9.08 14.07
N LEU A 88 8.46 8.17 14.60
CA LEU A 88 8.03 6.87 15.10
C LEU A 88 8.06 6.88 16.62
N SER A 89 7.09 6.23 17.24
CA SER A 89 7.05 5.96 18.67
C SER A 89 8.32 5.21 19.12
N SER A 90 8.77 5.46 20.35
CA SER A 90 9.86 4.70 20.93
C SER A 90 9.49 3.21 21.03
N GLY A 91 10.40 2.31 20.61
CA GLY A 91 10.16 0.87 20.60
C GLY A 91 9.16 0.41 19.52
N ALA A 92 8.95 1.20 18.47
CA ALA A 92 8.03 0.88 17.38
C ALA A 92 8.30 -0.51 16.76
N ARG A 93 9.56 -0.92 16.63
CA ARG A 93 9.97 -2.21 16.02
C ARG A 93 9.43 -3.41 16.78
N SER A 94 9.26 -3.26 18.10
CA SER A 94 8.74 -4.29 19.00
C SER A 94 7.21 -4.30 19.08
N SER A 95 6.53 -3.37 18.40
CA SER A 95 5.08 -3.33 18.37
C SER A 95 4.51 -4.48 17.53
N PRO A 96 3.23 -4.87 17.74
CA PRO A 96 2.54 -5.79 16.84
C PRO A 96 2.49 -5.27 15.40
N ASN A 97 2.59 -6.18 14.43
CA ASN A 97 2.44 -5.85 13.01
C ASN A 97 1.05 -5.22 12.77
N GLY A 98 1.00 -4.22 11.89
CA GLY A 98 -0.20 -3.45 11.57
C GLY A 98 -0.57 -2.38 12.60
N LEU A 99 0.13 -2.28 13.75
CA LEU A 99 -0.13 -1.21 14.71
C LEU A 99 0.36 0.13 14.15
N LYS A 100 -0.44 1.19 14.27
CA LYS A 100 0.03 2.55 13.99
C LYS A 100 1.10 2.94 15.01
N VAL A 101 2.31 3.19 14.53
CA VAL A 101 3.49 3.52 15.35
C VAL A 101 4.04 4.91 15.07
N GLY A 102 3.44 5.68 14.17
CA GLY A 102 3.93 7.03 13.89
C GLY A 102 3.16 7.76 12.81
N THR A 103 3.77 8.85 12.35
CA THR A 103 3.27 9.68 11.25
C THR A 103 4.42 10.16 10.37
N GLY A 104 4.11 10.49 9.12
CA GLY A 104 5.05 11.09 8.17
C GLY A 104 4.44 12.24 7.38
N ASN A 105 5.27 12.98 6.65
CA ASN A 105 4.87 14.10 5.80
C ASN A 105 5.94 14.34 4.72
N ASN A 106 5.53 14.61 3.47
CA ASN A 106 6.43 14.97 2.37
C ASN A 106 6.31 16.45 1.92
N GLY A 107 5.57 17.26 2.67
CA GLY A 107 5.26 18.65 2.34
C GLY A 107 3.97 18.83 1.52
N PHE A 108 3.40 17.75 0.99
CA PHE A 108 2.16 17.74 0.21
C PHE A 108 1.08 16.88 0.87
N HIS A 109 1.46 15.69 1.35
CA HIS A 109 0.59 14.68 1.95
C HIS A 109 1.06 14.35 3.37
N ASN A 110 0.10 13.98 4.23
CA ASN A 110 0.37 13.47 5.57
C ASN A 110 0.17 11.97 5.59
N PHE A 111 1.03 11.24 6.31
CA PHE A 111 1.05 9.79 6.30
C PHE A 111 0.84 9.22 7.70
N ASN A 112 0.11 8.11 7.79
CA ASN A 112 0.05 7.28 8.99
C ASN A 112 1.05 6.13 8.84
N CYS A 113 1.98 6.00 9.78
CA CYS A 113 3.01 4.98 9.75
C CYS A 113 2.66 3.81 10.66
N PHE A 114 2.79 2.61 10.12
CA PHE A 114 2.44 1.34 10.76
C PHE A 114 3.67 0.45 10.85
N ARG A 115 3.72 -0.37 11.90
CA ARG A 115 4.70 -1.44 12.00
C ARG A 115 4.38 -2.49 10.95
N ASP A 116 5.31 -2.77 10.06
CA ASP A 116 5.13 -3.81 9.05
C ASP A 116 5.57 -5.19 9.57
N ASP A 117 5.47 -6.24 8.76
CA ASP A 117 5.78 -7.62 9.16
C ASP A 117 7.19 -8.10 8.80
N ASN A 118 8.07 -7.22 8.32
CA ASN A 118 9.44 -7.53 7.85
C ASN A 118 9.49 -8.41 6.59
N HIS A 119 8.41 -8.51 5.81
CA HIS A 119 8.49 -9.18 4.53
C HIS A 119 9.52 -8.50 3.61
N VAL A 120 10.11 -9.30 2.72
CA VAL A 120 10.98 -8.80 1.67
C VAL A 120 10.12 -8.09 0.63
N LEU A 121 10.44 -6.83 0.34
CA LEU A 121 9.82 -6.07 -0.74
C LEU A 121 10.49 -6.39 -2.08
N TYR A 122 11.81 -6.23 -2.13
CA TYR A 122 12.58 -6.43 -3.34
C TYR A 122 14.03 -6.83 -3.04
N THR A 123 14.75 -7.17 -4.12
CA THR A 123 16.21 -7.25 -4.14
C THR A 123 16.71 -6.29 -5.20
N ASP A 124 17.63 -5.40 -4.84
CA ASP A 124 18.15 -4.36 -5.74
C ASP A 124 19.05 -4.97 -6.84
N GLY A 125 19.52 -4.12 -7.77
CA GLY A 125 20.42 -4.54 -8.84
C GLY A 125 21.80 -5.04 -8.37
N ASN A 126 22.16 -4.79 -7.10
CA ASN A 126 23.41 -5.21 -6.47
C ASN A 126 23.26 -6.47 -5.61
N GLY A 127 22.05 -7.03 -5.52
CA GLY A 127 21.76 -8.22 -4.72
C GLY A 127 21.46 -7.94 -3.25
N HIS A 128 21.23 -6.68 -2.86
CA HIS A 128 20.78 -6.31 -1.53
C HIS A 128 19.28 -6.57 -1.38
N THR A 129 18.92 -7.51 -0.52
CA THR A 129 17.53 -7.75 -0.15
C THR A 129 17.06 -6.70 0.85
N CYS A 130 15.92 -6.08 0.56
CA CYS A 130 15.33 -5.00 1.36
C CYS A 130 13.99 -5.45 1.94
N SER A 131 13.88 -5.40 3.26
CA SER A 131 12.67 -5.76 4.01
C SER A 131 11.94 -4.52 4.53
N SER A 132 10.62 -4.51 4.42
CA SER A 132 9.78 -3.43 4.95
C SER A 132 9.69 -3.51 6.47
N ILE A 133 10.17 -2.50 7.20
CA ILE A 133 10.06 -2.46 8.67
C ILE A 133 8.87 -1.60 9.11
N TYR A 134 8.65 -0.48 8.43
CA TYR A 134 7.47 0.35 8.61
C TYR A 134 6.90 0.73 7.26
N VAL A 135 5.59 0.91 7.22
CA VAL A 135 4.92 1.43 6.04
C VAL A 135 4.05 2.61 6.41
N CYS A 136 4.20 3.70 5.67
CA CYS A 136 3.50 4.96 5.87
C CYS A 136 2.52 5.17 4.71
N PHE A 137 1.23 5.15 5.00
CA PHE A 137 0.18 5.36 3.98
C PHE A 137 -0.37 6.77 4.02
N ASP A 138 -0.64 7.33 2.85
CA ASP A 138 -1.32 8.64 2.76
C ASP A 138 -2.63 8.59 3.57
N SER A 139 -2.85 9.66 4.35
CA SER A 139 -3.97 9.77 5.29
C SER A 139 -5.24 10.30 4.63
N PHE A 140 -5.16 10.75 3.37
CA PHE A 140 -6.29 11.30 2.62
C PHE A 140 -7.06 10.23 1.81
N ILE A 141 -7.52 9.17 2.49
CA ILE A 141 -8.45 8.19 1.90
C ILE A 141 -9.85 8.38 2.47
#